data_AF-A0A2V9XA11-F1
#
_entry.id   AF-A0A2V9XA11-F1
#
_cell.length_a   1.000
_cell.length_b   1.000
_cell.length_c   1.000
_cell.angle_alpha   90.00
_cell.angle_beta   90.00
_cell.angle_gamma   90.00
#
_symmetry.space_group_name_H-M   'P 1'
#
loop_
_entity.id
_entity.type
_entity.pdbx_description
1 polymer ?
#
loop_
_entity_poly.entity_id
_entity_poly.type
_entity_poly.pdbx_seq_one_letter_code
_entity_poly.pdbx_strand_id
1 'polypeptide(L)'
;MSAPAPALFPAQYHPVKIRLSDPAAAAAWVSLVFGMVLVFLPVSFPHMIVENWQNGRLIPAMIFLTALLNGVIYLRAAHLRSAKPGLLTSAWLGALTVGTVVGFSVLLDAAILHEQSKLIPNSQALVNEEILAHTYWGLISGIFLPYLVIRFTQTLNFQTKVD
;
A
#
# COMPACT_ATOMS: atom_id res chain seq x y z
N MET A 1 -18.78 54.79 4.36
CA MET A 1 -17.91 53.71 3.89
C MET A 1 -17.92 52.58 4.92
N SER A 2 -18.55 51.45 4.60
CA SER A 2 -18.20 50.14 5.15
C SER A 2 -18.83 49.10 4.21
N ALA A 3 -18.00 48.44 3.42
CA ALA A 3 -18.43 47.29 2.66
C ALA A 3 -18.77 46.16 3.66
N PRO A 4 -19.90 45.46 3.52
CA PRO A 4 -20.19 44.32 4.38
C PRO A 4 -19.11 43.26 4.15
N ALA A 5 -18.50 42.80 5.26
CA ALA A 5 -17.52 41.72 5.22
C ALA A 5 -18.13 40.49 4.54
N PRO A 6 -17.47 39.89 3.54
CA PRO A 6 -17.99 38.69 2.91
C PRO A 6 -18.13 37.61 3.99
N ALA A 7 -19.34 37.11 4.16
CA ALA A 7 -19.60 35.96 5.03
C ALA A 7 -18.67 34.83 4.58
N LEU A 8 -17.73 34.45 5.45
CA LEU A 8 -16.90 33.27 5.28
C LEU A 8 -17.84 32.06 5.29
N PHE A 9 -18.27 31.64 4.10
CA PHE A 9 -18.95 30.37 3.92
C PHE A 9 -18.10 29.30 4.62
N PRO A 10 -18.70 28.42 5.45
CA PRO A 10 -17.95 27.34 6.07
C PRO A 10 -17.27 26.57 4.94
N ALA A 11 -15.94 26.50 4.98
CA ALA A 11 -15.15 25.86 3.95
C ALA A 11 -15.72 24.46 3.71
N GLN A 12 -16.40 24.27 2.58
CA GLN A 12 -16.93 22.96 2.20
C GLN A 12 -15.72 22.05 2.05
N TYR A 13 -15.49 21.20 3.06
CA TYR A 13 -14.47 20.17 3.05
C TYR A 13 -14.78 19.23 1.89
N HIS A 14 -14.18 19.49 0.74
CA HIS A 14 -14.24 18.59 -0.40
C HIS A 14 -13.23 17.48 -0.14
N PRO A 15 -13.67 16.23 0.15
CA PRO A 15 -12.74 15.14 0.36
C PRO A 15 -11.91 14.92 -0.91
N VAL A 16 -10.61 14.64 -0.75
CA VAL A 16 -9.72 14.31 -1.88
C VAL A 16 -10.30 13.07 -2.59
N LYS A 17 -10.86 13.25 -3.79
CA LYS A 17 -11.52 12.18 -4.55
C LYS A 17 -10.49 11.28 -5.25
N ILE A 18 -9.79 10.42 -4.52
CA ILE A 18 -8.65 9.65 -5.03
C ILE A 18 -9.01 8.86 -6.30
N ARG A 19 -8.27 9.04 -7.40
CA ARG A 19 -8.44 8.21 -8.62
C ARG A 19 -7.63 6.95 -8.41
N LEU A 20 -8.23 5.77 -8.67
CA LEU A 20 -7.54 4.49 -8.57
C LEU A 20 -6.41 4.33 -9.60
N SER A 21 -6.39 5.15 -10.66
CA SER A 21 -5.30 5.20 -11.62
C SER A 21 -3.96 5.59 -11.00
N ASP A 22 -3.97 6.47 -9.99
CA ASP A 22 -2.74 7.00 -9.38
C ASP A 22 -2.00 5.93 -8.57
N PRO A 23 -2.64 5.19 -7.63
CA PRO A 23 -2.00 4.08 -6.93
C PRO A 23 -1.76 2.87 -7.85
N ALA A 24 -2.59 2.64 -8.87
CA ALA A 24 -2.33 1.59 -9.86
C ALA A 24 -1.05 1.86 -10.67
N ALA A 25 -0.84 3.11 -11.09
CA ALA A 25 0.39 3.50 -11.77
C ALA A 25 1.62 3.35 -10.86
N ALA A 26 1.51 3.75 -9.59
CA ALA A 26 2.59 3.57 -8.63
C ALA A 26 2.92 2.09 -8.38
N ALA A 27 1.89 1.24 -8.24
CA ALA A 27 2.06 -0.20 -8.15
C ALA A 27 2.74 -0.77 -9.40
N ALA A 28 2.36 -0.34 -10.61
CA ALA A 28 3.00 -0.77 -11.85
C ALA A 28 4.48 -0.37 -11.91
N TRP A 29 4.83 0.85 -11.47
CA TRP A 29 6.23 1.27 -11.36
C TRP A 29 7.02 0.44 -10.35
N VAL A 30 6.44 0.14 -9.19
CA VAL A 30 7.07 -0.73 -8.20
C VAL A 30 7.25 -2.15 -8.74
N SER A 31 6.26 -2.69 -9.45
CA SER A 31 6.37 -3.97 -10.14
C SER A 31 7.49 -3.98 -11.16
N LEU A 32 7.60 -2.90 -11.95
CA LEU A 32 8.65 -2.77 -12.97
C LEU A 32 10.03 -2.71 -12.32
N VAL A 33 10.21 -1.91 -11.27
CA VAL A 33 11.47 -1.83 -10.53
C VAL A 33 11.81 -3.18 -9.90
N PHE A 34 10.85 -3.85 -9.26
CA PHE A 34 11.05 -5.16 -8.66
C PHE A 34 11.49 -6.19 -9.71
N GLY A 35 10.78 -6.26 -10.84
CA GLY A 35 11.13 -7.16 -11.95
C GLY A 35 12.49 -6.82 -12.57
N MET A 36 12.80 -5.54 -12.74
CA MET A 36 14.09 -5.09 -13.27
C MET A 36 15.24 -5.51 -12.34
N VAL A 37 15.11 -5.28 -11.04
CA VAL A 37 16.11 -5.71 -10.05
C VAL A 37 16.24 -7.23 -10.03
N LEU A 38 15.14 -7.98 -10.15
CA LEU A 38 15.18 -9.44 -10.24
C LEU A 38 15.93 -9.93 -11.49
N VAL A 39 15.75 -9.26 -12.64
CA VAL A 39 16.45 -9.62 -13.89
C VAL A 39 17.94 -9.31 -13.81
N PHE A 40 18.32 -8.15 -13.26
CA PHE A 40 19.72 -7.75 -13.15
C PHE A 40 20.47 -8.44 -11.99
N LEU A 41 19.76 -8.80 -10.91
CA LEU A 41 20.32 -9.39 -9.69
C LEU A 41 19.54 -10.65 -9.27
N PRO A 42 19.50 -11.71 -10.11
CA PRO A 42 18.62 -12.86 -9.92
C PRO A 42 18.93 -13.71 -8.69
N VAL A 43 20.16 -13.63 -8.16
CA VAL A 43 20.58 -14.38 -6.97
C VAL A 43 20.64 -13.46 -5.75
N SER A 44 21.33 -12.31 -5.88
CA SER A 44 21.56 -11.40 -4.76
C SER A 44 20.29 -10.77 -4.22
N PHE A 45 19.34 -10.39 -5.09
CA PHE A 45 18.11 -9.72 -4.66
C PHE A 45 17.16 -10.67 -3.89
N PRO A 46 16.83 -11.88 -4.38
CA PRO A 46 16.06 -12.84 -3.59
C PRO A 46 16.76 -13.22 -2.29
N HIS A 47 18.08 -13.41 -2.32
CA HIS A 47 18.85 -13.73 -1.11
C HIS A 47 18.73 -12.62 -0.05
N MET A 48 18.89 -11.36 -0.47
CA MET A 48 18.71 -10.20 0.41
C MET A 48 17.30 -10.14 1.01
N ILE A 49 16.25 -10.44 0.24
CA ILE A 49 14.87 -10.46 0.75
C ILE A 49 14.70 -11.55 1.82
N VAL A 50 15.16 -12.77 1.53
CA VAL A 50 15.08 -13.90 2.46
C VAL A 50 15.88 -13.61 3.74
N GLU A 51 17.08 -13.08 3.62
CA GLU A 51 17.91 -12.71 4.77
C GLU A 51 17.23 -11.63 5.64
N ASN A 52 16.63 -10.61 5.02
CA ASN A 52 15.89 -9.59 5.77
C ASN A 52 14.61 -10.14 6.40
N TRP A 53 13.95 -11.13 5.79
CA TRP A 53 12.82 -11.83 6.39
C TRP A 53 13.26 -12.63 7.63
N GLN A 54 14.32 -13.43 7.51
CA GLN A 54 14.88 -14.22 8.62
C GLN A 54 15.31 -13.33 9.80
N ASN A 55 15.84 -12.14 9.50
CA ASN A 55 16.23 -11.15 10.51
C ASN A 55 15.05 -10.33 11.07
N GLY A 56 13.81 -10.56 10.63
CA GLY A 56 12.62 -9.82 11.05
C GLY A 56 12.57 -8.36 10.58
N ARG A 57 13.42 -7.97 9.62
CA ARG A 57 13.56 -6.59 9.11
C ARG A 57 12.70 -6.32 7.89
N LEU A 58 12.30 -7.36 7.17
CA LEU A 58 11.54 -7.24 5.93
C LEU A 58 10.18 -6.55 6.14
N ILE A 59 9.40 -7.00 7.12
CA ILE A 59 8.04 -6.48 7.35
C ILE A 59 8.07 -4.98 7.72
N PRO A 60 8.89 -4.53 8.70
CA PRO A 60 9.02 -3.10 8.98
C PRO A 60 9.47 -2.28 7.77
N ALA A 61 10.41 -2.80 6.97
CA ALA A 61 10.89 -2.13 5.76
C ALA A 61 9.78 -1.98 4.71
N MET A 62 8.98 -3.03 4.50
CA MET A 62 7.82 -3.00 3.60
C MET A 62 6.76 -2.02 4.09
N ILE A 63 6.45 -2.00 5.39
CA ILE A 63 5.50 -1.03 5.98
C ILE A 63 5.99 0.40 5.73
N PHE A 64 7.25 0.67 6.04
CA PHE A 64 7.82 2.01 5.85
C PHE A 64 7.76 2.43 4.38
N LEU A 65 8.20 1.57 3.46
CA LEU A 65 8.23 1.85 2.03
C LEU A 65 6.83 2.09 1.46
N THR A 66 5.87 1.22 1.77
CA THR A 66 4.49 1.32 1.29
C THR A 66 3.78 2.53 1.90
N ALA A 67 3.97 2.81 3.19
CA ALA A 67 3.41 3.99 3.84
C ALA A 67 3.97 5.29 3.26
N LEU A 68 5.29 5.33 2.97
CA LEU A 68 5.92 6.46 2.31
C LEU A 68 5.36 6.69 0.91
N LEU A 69 5.28 5.64 0.08
CA LEU A 69 4.71 5.71 -1.27
C LEU A 69 3.25 6.16 -1.23
N ASN A 70 2.45 5.57 -0.34
CA ASN A 70 1.06 5.96 -0.15
C ASN A 70 0.95 7.42 0.31
N GLY A 71 1.78 7.87 1.25
CA GLY A 71 1.84 9.27 1.66
C GLY A 71 2.13 10.22 0.50
N VAL A 72 3.13 9.90 -0.34
CA VAL A 72 3.50 10.71 -1.51
C VAL A 72 2.35 10.77 -2.52
N ILE A 73 1.72 9.64 -2.84
CA ILE A 73 0.58 9.58 -3.77
C ILE A 73 -0.58 10.45 -3.24
N TYR A 74 -0.88 10.34 -1.95
CA TYR A 74 -1.96 11.09 -1.31
C TYR A 74 -1.69 12.59 -1.33
N LEU A 75 -0.47 13.01 -0.95
CA LEU A 75 -0.06 14.43 -0.97
C LEU A 75 -0.06 14.99 -2.39
N ARG A 76 0.42 14.24 -3.38
CA ARG A 76 0.37 14.63 -4.79
C ARG A 76 -1.08 14.80 -5.26
N ALA A 77 -1.96 13.86 -4.93
CA ALA A 77 -3.37 13.94 -5.28
C ALA A 77 -4.09 15.12 -4.61
N ALA A 78 -3.75 15.42 -3.35
CA ALA A 78 -4.26 16.58 -2.62
C ALA A 78 -3.79 17.90 -3.26
N HIS A 79 -2.49 18.00 -3.58
CA HIS A 79 -1.89 19.16 -4.24
C HIS A 79 -2.52 19.43 -5.61
N LEU A 80 -2.63 18.40 -6.47
CA LEU A 80 -3.21 18.52 -7.82
C LEU A 80 -4.70 18.93 -7.81
N ARG A 81 -5.38 18.78 -6.69
CA ARG A 81 -6.81 19.09 -6.56
C ARG A 81 -7.08 20.29 -5.67
N SER A 82 -6.02 20.96 -5.22
CA SER A 82 -6.09 22.09 -4.29
C SER A 82 -6.97 21.79 -3.06
N ALA A 83 -6.99 20.52 -2.65
CA ALA A 83 -7.80 20.04 -1.54
C ALA A 83 -6.92 19.86 -0.30
N LYS A 84 -7.44 20.25 0.87
CA LYS A 84 -6.70 20.06 2.13
C LYS A 84 -6.63 18.57 2.47
N PRO A 85 -5.44 18.00 2.71
CA PRO A 85 -5.32 16.62 3.15
C PRO A 85 -5.98 16.48 4.53
N GLY A 86 -7.03 15.66 4.61
CA GLY A 86 -7.71 15.39 5.88
C GLY A 86 -6.85 14.49 6.77
N LEU A 87 -6.61 14.91 8.02
CA LEU A 87 -5.90 14.14 9.05
C LEU A 87 -6.49 12.73 9.26
N LEU A 88 -7.82 12.63 9.26
CA LEU A 88 -8.52 11.37 9.42
C LEU A 88 -8.25 10.41 8.24
N THR A 89 -8.28 10.91 7.01
CA THR A 89 -8.01 10.11 5.81
C THR A 89 -6.56 9.64 5.76
N SER A 90 -5.60 10.48 6.17
CA SER A 90 -4.20 10.05 6.27
C SER A 90 -3.99 8.99 7.35
N ALA A 91 -4.67 9.11 8.51
CA ALA A 91 -4.59 8.11 9.57
C ALA A 91 -5.17 6.77 9.12
N TRP A 92 -6.34 6.78 8.45
CA TRP A 92 -6.93 5.60 7.85
C TRP A 92 -6.06 4.98 6.77
N LEU A 93 -5.45 5.79 5.90
CA LEU A 93 -4.54 5.31 4.87
C LEU A 93 -3.34 4.60 5.50
N GLY A 94 -2.73 5.19 6.54
CA GLY A 94 -1.64 4.57 7.28
C GLY A 94 -2.05 3.25 7.92
N ALA A 95 -3.16 3.25 8.66
CA ALA A 95 -3.68 2.05 9.33
C ALA A 95 -3.99 0.92 8.33
N LEU A 96 -4.65 1.23 7.22
CA LEU A 96 -4.95 0.27 6.16
C LEU A 96 -3.67 -0.26 5.49
N THR A 97 -2.66 0.59 5.29
CA THR A 97 -1.36 0.18 4.74
C THR A 97 -0.67 -0.82 5.65
N VAL A 98 -0.56 -0.49 6.95
CA VAL A 98 0.02 -1.37 7.97
C VAL A 98 -0.76 -2.68 8.04
N GLY A 99 -2.09 -2.61 8.15
CA GLY A 99 -2.96 -3.78 8.23
C GLY A 99 -2.84 -4.69 7.01
N THR A 100 -2.71 -4.13 5.81
CA THR A 100 -2.52 -4.90 4.58
C THR A 100 -1.18 -5.64 4.57
N VAL A 101 -0.08 -4.94 4.89
CA VAL A 101 1.26 -5.55 4.89
C VAL A 101 1.39 -6.62 5.99
N VAL A 102 0.87 -6.35 7.19
CA VAL A 102 0.84 -7.35 8.28
C VAL A 102 -0.05 -8.53 7.90
N GLY A 103 -1.21 -8.30 7.31
CA GLY A 103 -2.10 -9.37 6.84
C GLY A 103 -1.42 -10.29 5.83
N PHE A 104 -0.70 -9.74 4.86
CA PHE A 104 0.10 -10.53 3.92
C PHE A 104 1.27 -11.27 4.58
N SER A 105 1.84 -10.70 5.65
CA SER A 105 2.90 -11.38 6.41
C SER A 105 2.36 -12.61 7.14
N VAL A 106 1.16 -12.52 7.72
CA VAL A 106 0.48 -13.68 8.33
C VAL A 106 0.16 -14.76 7.28
N LEU A 107 -0.27 -14.35 6.07
CA LEU A 107 -0.50 -15.29 4.96
C LEU A 107 0.81 -15.98 4.53
N LEU A 108 1.91 -15.24 4.49
CA LEU A 108 3.24 -15.81 4.22
C LEU A 108 3.62 -16.84 5.28
N ASP A 109 3.49 -16.51 6.57
CA ASP A 109 3.81 -17.45 7.65
C ASP A 109 2.96 -18.73 7.55
N ALA A 110 1.67 -18.59 7.24
CA ALA A 110 0.77 -19.72 7.00
C ALA A 110 1.18 -20.56 5.77
N ALA A 111 1.59 -19.92 4.67
CA ALA A 111 2.07 -20.60 3.47
C ALA A 111 3.37 -21.37 3.72
N ILE A 112 4.32 -20.76 4.46
CA ILE A 112 5.58 -21.41 4.85
C ILE A 112 5.30 -22.64 5.73
N LEU A 113 4.43 -22.52 6.74
CA LEU A 113 4.05 -23.65 7.59
C LEU A 113 3.40 -24.77 6.77
N HIS A 114 2.57 -24.41 5.79
CA HIS A 114 1.96 -25.37 4.88
C HIS A 114 3.01 -26.08 4.02
N GLU A 115 3.95 -25.37 3.41
CA GLU A 115 5.01 -25.99 2.59
C GLU A 115 5.98 -26.83 3.43
N GLN A 116 6.32 -26.42 4.64
CA GLN A 116 7.15 -27.20 5.56
C GLN A 116 6.46 -28.49 6.04
N SER A 117 5.13 -28.51 6.07
CA SER A 117 4.38 -29.72 6.43
C SER A 117 4.42 -30.80 5.33
N LYS A 118 4.80 -30.43 4.10
CA LYS A 118 4.96 -31.36 2.99
C LYS A 118 6.36 -31.96 3.05
N LEU A 119 6.47 -33.28 3.20
CA LEU A 119 7.73 -34.04 3.11
C LEU A 119 8.27 -34.08 1.68
N ILE A 120 8.68 -32.92 1.15
CA ILE A 120 9.19 -32.77 -0.22
C ILE A 120 10.71 -32.58 -0.18
N PRO A 121 11.48 -33.27 -1.04
CA PRO A 121 12.89 -32.96 -1.22
C PRO A 121 13.05 -31.53 -1.75
N ASN A 122 13.88 -30.72 -1.06
CA ASN A 122 14.16 -29.31 -1.36
C ASN A 122 13.10 -28.29 -0.90
N SER A 123 12.43 -28.55 0.23
CA SER A 123 11.47 -27.63 0.87
C SER A 123 12.02 -26.20 1.09
N GLN A 124 13.32 -26.04 1.31
CA GLN A 124 13.94 -24.74 1.54
C GLN A 124 13.93 -23.83 0.29
N ALA A 125 14.03 -24.39 -0.92
CA ALA A 125 13.92 -23.61 -2.14
C ALA A 125 12.51 -23.07 -2.34
N LEU A 126 11.48 -23.90 -2.07
CA LEU A 126 10.07 -23.51 -2.14
C LEU A 126 9.74 -22.40 -1.12
N VAL A 127 10.25 -22.51 0.10
CA VAL A 127 10.08 -21.45 1.12
C VAL A 127 10.66 -20.11 0.66
N ASN A 128 11.83 -20.12 0.00
CA ASN A 128 12.43 -18.90 -0.53
C ASN A 128 11.59 -18.27 -1.65
N GLU A 129 11.03 -19.11 -2.54
CA GLU A 129 10.12 -18.66 -3.59
C GLU A 129 8.83 -18.05 -3.00
N GLU A 130 8.28 -18.68 -1.96
CA GLU A 130 7.09 -18.19 -1.26
C GLU A 130 7.35 -16.83 -0.59
N ILE A 131 8.49 -16.66 0.08
CA ILE A 131 8.89 -15.38 0.69
C ILE A 131 8.99 -14.31 -0.40
N LEU A 132 9.63 -14.61 -1.53
CA LEU A 132 9.78 -13.65 -2.63
C LEU A 132 8.42 -13.26 -3.24
N ALA A 133 7.56 -14.24 -3.51
CA ALA A 133 6.24 -14.02 -4.08
C ALA A 133 5.35 -13.20 -3.15
N HIS A 134 5.29 -13.56 -1.86
CA HIS A 134 4.50 -12.82 -0.87
C HIS A 134 5.06 -11.42 -0.59
N THR A 135 6.37 -11.23 -0.68
CA THR A 135 6.98 -9.89 -0.60
C THR A 135 6.47 -9.02 -1.74
N TYR A 136 6.51 -9.54 -2.97
CA TYR A 136 5.99 -8.85 -4.15
C TYR A 136 4.50 -8.53 -3.99
N TRP A 137 3.67 -9.53 -3.66
CA TRP A 137 2.23 -9.35 -3.47
C TRP A 137 1.91 -8.37 -2.34
N GLY A 138 2.66 -8.43 -1.23
CA GLY A 138 2.52 -7.52 -0.09
C GLY A 138 2.85 -6.08 -0.44
N LEU A 139 3.87 -5.83 -1.27
CA LEU A 139 4.21 -4.48 -1.75
C LEU A 139 3.10 -3.90 -2.64
N ILE A 140 2.66 -4.66 -3.65
CA ILE A 140 1.62 -4.21 -4.59
C ILE A 140 0.29 -3.99 -3.87
N SER A 141 -0.09 -4.97 -3.04
CA SER A 141 -1.31 -4.91 -2.22
C SER A 141 -1.26 -3.76 -1.22
N GLY A 142 -0.14 -3.59 -0.51
CA GLY A 142 0.07 -2.51 0.45
C GLY A 142 -0.04 -1.12 -0.19
N ILE A 143 0.26 -0.98 -1.48
CA ILE A 143 0.04 0.27 -2.22
C ILE A 143 -1.42 0.38 -2.67
N PHE A 144 -2.00 -0.66 -3.27
CA PHE A 144 -3.28 -0.54 -3.97
C PHE A 144 -4.52 -0.70 -3.08
N LEU A 145 -4.57 -1.71 -2.20
CA LEU A 145 -5.74 -2.04 -1.38
C LEU A 145 -6.20 -0.91 -0.46
N PRO A 146 -5.30 -0.18 0.25
CA PRO A 146 -5.73 0.95 1.08
C PRO A 146 -6.53 1.99 0.30
N TYR A 147 -6.08 2.30 -0.92
CA TYR A 147 -6.79 3.24 -1.80
C TYR A 147 -8.08 2.67 -2.38
N LEU A 148 -8.13 1.37 -2.66
CA LEU A 148 -9.37 0.68 -3.05
C LEU A 148 -10.44 0.84 -1.97
N VAL A 149 -10.10 0.55 -0.72
CA VAL A 149 -11.02 0.66 0.43
C VAL A 149 -11.47 2.11 0.63
N ILE A 150 -10.55 3.07 0.57
CA ILE A 150 -10.90 4.50 0.69
C ILE A 150 -11.82 4.92 -0.47
N ARG A 151 -11.55 4.47 -1.69
CA ARG A 151 -12.39 4.83 -2.84
C ARG A 151 -13.78 4.19 -2.75
N PHE A 152 -13.86 2.96 -2.28
CA PHE A 152 -15.13 2.25 -2.08
C PHE A 152 -15.98 2.95 -1.03
N THR A 153 -15.41 3.27 0.13
CA THR A 153 -16.10 4.00 1.21
C THR A 153 -16.54 5.41 0.78
N GLN A 154 -15.72 6.11 -0.01
CA GLN A 154 -16.13 7.37 -0.62
C GLN A 154 -17.36 7.20 -1.52
N THR A 155 -17.38 6.17 -2.36
CA THR A 155 -18.47 5.92 -3.31
C THR A 155 -19.79 5.61 -2.59
N LEU A 156 -19.76 4.80 -1.53
CA LEU A 156 -20.93 4.49 -0.72
C LEU A 156 -21.50 5.72 0.01
N ASN A 157 -20.63 6.55 0.60
CA ASN A 157 -21.05 7.78 1.29
C ASN A 157 -21.66 8.83 0.34
N PHE A 158 -21.33 8.79 -0.95
CA PHE A 158 -21.98 9.66 -1.94
C PHE A 158 -23.37 9.14 -2.34
N GLN A 159 -23.63 7.83 -2.29
CA GLN A 159 -24.97 7.29 -2.56
C GLN A 159 -25.95 7.60 -1.43
N THR A 160 -25.51 7.53 -0.18
CA THR A 160 -26.38 7.80 1.00
C THR A 160 -26.77 9.27 1.19
N LYS A 161 -26.22 10.20 0.40
CA LYS A 161 -26.58 11.63 0.41
C LYS A 161 -27.53 12.04 -0.72
N VAL A 162 -27.85 11.13 -1.63
CA VAL A 162 -28.72 11.38 -2.79
C VAL A 162 -30.17 10.91 -2.54
N ASP A 163 -30.40 10.19 -1.43
CA ASP A 163 -31.71 9.86 -0.87
C ASP A 163 -32.07 10.83 0.28
#